data_AF-A0A0N0VHK7-F1
#
_entry.id   AF-A0A0N0VHK7-F1
#
_cell.length_a   1.000
_cell.length_b   1.000
_cell.length_c   1.000
_cell.angle_alpha   90.00
_cell.angle_beta   90.00
_cell.angle_gamma   90.00
#
_symmetry.space_group_name_H-M   'P 1'
#
loop_
_entity.id
_entity.type
_entity.pdbx_description
1 polymer ?
#
loop_
_entity_poly.entity_id
_entity_poly.type
_entity_poly.pdbx_seq_one_letter_code
_entity_poly.pdbx_strand_id
1 'polypeptide(L)'
;MRQRFDFPGTQNLQMMVDNAVLYLYCDLSRSLGASTSGRSVLISSSSGNKPLGKSGAFLGFNVFTKSLEKRDLTNAGIGALLTDDFTAVGDGCQWRIEKDEKTLCVKIDFSKVTARAAASGKSMLLATTSGNRSIADSGLSCGLNCYYPTSETFTVAQLAEGASPADELHVGHCADLDGGFKVTYVAANKMTLQYTYRTEDMADGHVASMPAFRLKDLTVMLYVAAVKAARARTESVSMSPASLQSQGSTGAHGDFLKEDGKEDKVRNVVVACTPTSAAEAYNLEFTFDPTKNYGRSSSGKSLTVASTGGFQRVVDREGRVVCRVSLNGYRPTPPVADDEIATAVEKVLSAKEEASLGELSFKDVLAEVMRELGAGEAMKEALRARVKGEVATYLKRVSSP
;
A
#
# COMPACT_ATOMS: atom_id res chain seq x y z
N MET A 1 -17.34 -14.34 -14.01
CA MET A 1 -16.29 -15.39 -14.08
C MET A 1 -16.47 -16.27 -12.85
N ARG A 2 -16.98 -17.50 -12.98
CA ARG A 2 -17.36 -18.36 -11.83
C ARG A 2 -16.21 -19.21 -11.26
N GLN A 3 -14.98 -18.71 -11.36
CA GLN A 3 -13.81 -19.40 -10.83
C GLN A 3 -13.22 -18.56 -9.70
N ARG A 4 -12.76 -19.22 -8.63
CA ARG A 4 -11.94 -18.57 -7.60
C ARG A 4 -10.58 -18.22 -8.20
N PHE A 5 -10.12 -17.00 -7.99
CA PHE A 5 -8.79 -16.57 -8.36
C PHE A 5 -8.16 -15.80 -7.20
N ASP A 6 -6.83 -15.84 -7.11
CA ASP A 6 -6.12 -15.11 -6.07
C ASP A 6 -6.34 -13.60 -6.26
N PHE A 7 -6.68 -12.89 -5.19
CA PHE A 7 -6.89 -11.46 -5.27
C PHE A 7 -5.52 -10.76 -5.22
N PRO A 8 -5.05 -10.10 -6.30
CA PRO A 8 -3.64 -9.71 -6.36
C PRO A 8 -3.22 -8.66 -5.34
N GLY A 9 -1.99 -8.79 -4.86
CA GLY A 9 -1.43 -7.92 -3.82
C GLY A 9 -2.08 -8.10 -2.44
N THR A 10 -2.85 -9.17 -2.24
CA THR A 10 -3.44 -9.58 -0.96
C THR A 10 -2.71 -10.81 -0.40
N GLN A 11 -2.94 -11.13 0.86
CA GLN A 11 -2.33 -12.27 1.54
C GLN A 11 -3.43 -13.21 2.02
N ASN A 12 -3.39 -14.46 1.55
CA ASN A 12 -4.37 -15.50 1.89
C ASN A 12 -5.82 -15.04 1.62
N LEU A 13 -6.08 -14.49 0.44
CA LEU A 13 -7.40 -14.02 0.05
C LEU A 13 -7.63 -14.31 -1.44
N GLN A 14 -8.70 -15.02 -1.72
CA GLN A 14 -9.17 -15.31 -3.07
C GLN A 14 -10.52 -14.63 -3.30
N MET A 15 -10.83 -14.39 -4.56
CA MET A 15 -12.02 -13.70 -4.99
C MET A 15 -12.75 -14.50 -6.07
N MET A 16 -14.08 -14.38 -6.11
CA MET A 16 -14.91 -14.85 -7.21
C MET A 16 -16.03 -13.83 -7.44
N VAL A 17 -16.35 -13.56 -8.71
CA VAL A 17 -17.44 -12.66 -9.09
C VAL A 17 -18.45 -13.41 -9.95
N ASP A 18 -19.65 -13.57 -9.41
CA ASP A 18 -20.80 -14.14 -10.12
C ASP A 18 -21.87 -13.05 -10.29
N ASN A 19 -21.92 -12.47 -11.48
CA ASN A 19 -22.76 -11.31 -11.80
C ASN A 19 -22.53 -10.14 -10.81
N ALA A 20 -23.57 -9.75 -10.07
CA ALA A 20 -23.52 -8.68 -9.07
C ALA A 20 -23.07 -9.17 -7.68
N VAL A 21 -22.59 -10.41 -7.57
CA VAL A 21 -22.21 -11.00 -6.27
C VAL A 21 -20.70 -11.21 -6.21
N LEU A 22 -20.09 -10.59 -5.21
CA LEU A 22 -18.70 -10.76 -4.86
C LEU A 22 -18.58 -11.78 -3.73
N TYR A 23 -17.71 -12.77 -3.93
CA TYR A 23 -17.31 -13.73 -2.91
C TYR A 23 -15.83 -13.57 -2.61
N LEU A 24 -15.51 -13.59 -1.32
CA LEU A 24 -14.15 -13.54 -0.79
C LEU A 24 -13.92 -14.83 0.00
N TYR A 25 -12.76 -15.46 -0.20
CA TYR A 25 -12.40 -16.70 0.46
C TYR A 25 -11.04 -16.54 1.15
N CYS A 26 -10.95 -16.95 2.41
CA CYS A 26 -9.66 -17.02 3.09
C CYS A 26 -9.54 -18.28 3.97
N ASP A 27 -8.34 -18.86 4.00
CA ASP A 27 -8.04 -20.05 4.79
C ASP A 27 -7.67 -19.67 6.23
N LEU A 28 -8.56 -19.94 7.17
CA LEU A 28 -8.42 -19.57 8.57
C LEU A 28 -7.30 -20.33 9.30
N SER A 29 -6.81 -21.43 8.74
CA SER A 29 -5.73 -22.25 9.31
C SER A 29 -4.35 -21.59 9.14
N ARG A 30 -4.21 -20.66 8.20
CA ARG A 30 -2.93 -19.99 7.95
C ARG A 30 -2.54 -19.00 9.04
N SER A 31 -1.26 -18.69 9.10
CA SER A 31 -0.69 -17.62 9.90
C SER A 31 0.30 -16.87 9.02
N LEU A 32 0.09 -15.56 8.89
CA LEU A 32 0.94 -14.64 8.13
C LEU A 32 1.94 -13.92 9.04
N GLY A 33 2.04 -14.35 10.30
CA GLY A 33 2.89 -13.75 11.32
C GLY A 33 2.21 -12.63 12.10
N ALA A 34 3.00 -12.02 12.98
CA ALA A 34 2.52 -10.91 13.80
C ALA A 34 2.14 -9.71 12.91
N SER A 35 1.00 -9.11 13.21
CA SER A 35 0.64 -7.78 12.72
C SER A 35 1.77 -6.80 13.04
N THR A 36 1.84 -5.70 12.28
CA THR A 36 2.85 -4.66 12.48
C THR A 36 3.01 -4.26 13.95
N SER A 37 1.91 -4.08 14.68
CA SER A 37 1.93 -3.65 16.08
C SER A 37 2.39 -4.72 17.07
N GLY A 38 2.59 -5.97 16.62
CA GLY A 38 2.88 -7.12 17.47
C GLY A 38 1.70 -7.63 18.31
N ARG A 39 0.53 -6.95 18.29
CA ARG A 39 -0.60 -7.26 19.20
C ARG A 39 -1.54 -8.35 18.71
N SER A 40 -1.41 -8.75 17.46
CA SER A 40 -2.27 -9.75 16.82
C SER A 40 -1.47 -10.54 15.80
N VAL A 41 -1.96 -11.71 15.44
CA VAL A 41 -1.47 -12.55 14.36
C VAL A 41 -2.41 -12.42 13.17
N LEU A 42 -1.87 -12.06 12.02
CA LEU A 42 -2.63 -11.86 10.79
C LEU A 42 -2.90 -13.22 10.14
N ILE A 43 -4.13 -13.45 9.73
CA ILE A 43 -4.58 -14.69 9.06
C ILE A 43 -4.81 -14.43 7.58
N SER A 44 -5.46 -13.30 7.25
CA SER A 44 -5.71 -12.86 5.88
C SER A 44 -5.77 -11.33 5.83
N SER A 45 -5.34 -10.73 4.71
CA SER A 45 -5.41 -9.29 4.52
C SER A 45 -5.49 -8.88 3.07
N SER A 46 -6.28 -7.86 2.76
CA SER A 46 -6.19 -7.13 1.50
C SER A 46 -4.97 -6.21 1.41
N SER A 47 -4.15 -6.08 2.47
CA SER A 47 -3.00 -5.18 2.51
C SER A 47 -3.36 -3.70 2.31
N GLY A 48 -4.51 -3.28 2.87
CA GLY A 48 -5.06 -1.92 2.72
C GLY A 48 -6.33 -1.91 1.86
N ASN A 49 -6.72 -0.75 1.34
CA ASN A 49 -7.87 -0.63 0.47
C ASN A 49 -7.46 -1.00 -0.96
N LYS A 50 -7.96 -2.13 -1.47
CA LYS A 50 -7.64 -2.64 -2.81
C LYS A 50 -8.77 -2.35 -3.78
N PRO A 51 -8.47 -1.88 -5.00
CA PRO A 51 -9.49 -1.69 -6.02
C PRO A 51 -10.15 -3.04 -6.41
N LEU A 52 -11.46 -3.01 -6.62
CA LEU A 52 -12.26 -4.13 -7.10
C LEU A 52 -12.44 -4.02 -8.62
N GLY A 53 -11.45 -4.52 -9.35
CA GLY A 53 -11.40 -4.40 -10.80
C GLY A 53 -11.41 -2.95 -11.25
N LYS A 54 -12.22 -2.63 -12.26
CA LYS A 54 -12.47 -1.26 -12.75
C LYS A 54 -13.75 -0.63 -12.21
N SER A 55 -14.38 -1.25 -11.20
CA SER A 55 -15.70 -0.82 -10.72
C SER A 55 -15.74 0.53 -10.00
N GLY A 56 -14.59 1.16 -9.69
CA GLY A 56 -14.51 2.34 -8.81
C GLY A 56 -14.65 2.01 -7.30
N ALA A 57 -14.94 0.75 -6.96
CA ALA A 57 -15.00 0.31 -5.57
C ALA A 57 -13.63 -0.15 -5.04
N PHE A 58 -13.47 0.00 -3.73
CA PHE A 58 -12.31 -0.42 -2.95
C PHE A 58 -12.75 -1.37 -1.85
N LEU A 59 -11.89 -2.33 -1.53
CA LEU A 59 -12.08 -3.35 -0.50
C LEU A 59 -10.92 -3.30 0.51
N GLY A 60 -11.25 -3.02 1.77
CA GLY A 60 -10.41 -3.30 2.91
C GLY A 60 -10.90 -4.56 3.61
N PHE A 61 -10.04 -5.56 3.78
CA PHE A 61 -10.34 -6.84 4.41
C PHE A 61 -9.19 -7.28 5.32
N ASN A 62 -9.50 -7.70 6.54
CA ASN A 62 -8.53 -8.31 7.44
C ASN A 62 -9.19 -9.41 8.28
N VAL A 63 -8.48 -10.52 8.46
CA VAL A 63 -8.78 -11.56 9.45
C VAL A 63 -7.57 -11.73 10.34
N PHE A 64 -7.75 -11.71 11.65
CA PHE A 64 -6.67 -11.79 12.63
C PHE A 64 -7.14 -12.46 13.92
N THR A 65 -6.18 -12.87 14.76
CA THR A 65 -6.41 -13.30 16.14
C THR A 65 -5.45 -12.60 17.09
N LYS A 66 -5.81 -12.49 18.37
CA LYS A 66 -4.88 -12.02 19.41
C LYS A 66 -3.86 -13.09 19.80
N SER A 67 -4.21 -14.37 19.67
CA SER A 67 -3.34 -15.51 19.98
C SER A 67 -3.73 -16.71 19.14
N LEU A 68 -2.74 -17.38 18.55
CA LEU A 68 -2.96 -18.62 17.82
C LEU A 68 -3.43 -19.77 18.72
N GLU A 69 -3.07 -19.75 20.01
CA GLU A 69 -3.53 -20.74 20.99
C GLU A 69 -5.04 -20.66 21.25
N LYS A 70 -5.62 -19.47 21.06
CA LYS A 70 -7.07 -19.25 21.19
C LYS A 70 -7.83 -19.55 19.90
N ARG A 71 -7.13 -19.94 18.83
CA ARG A 71 -7.77 -20.27 17.56
C ARG A 71 -8.38 -21.66 17.64
N ASP A 72 -9.70 -21.73 17.56
CA ASP A 72 -10.45 -22.97 17.54
C ASP A 72 -11.18 -23.13 16.20
N LEU A 73 -10.68 -24.04 15.36
CA LEU A 73 -11.30 -24.40 14.08
C LEU A 73 -12.08 -25.72 14.17
N THR A 74 -12.31 -26.24 15.38
CA THR A 74 -13.17 -27.40 15.57
C THR A 74 -14.64 -26.99 15.47
N ASN A 75 -15.54 -27.98 15.42
CA ASN A 75 -16.99 -27.71 15.42
C ASN A 75 -17.45 -26.85 16.62
N ALA A 76 -16.73 -26.86 17.76
CA ALA A 76 -17.05 -25.99 18.88
C ALA A 76 -16.79 -24.50 18.56
N GLY A 77 -15.67 -24.20 17.88
CA GLY A 77 -15.30 -22.83 17.52
C GLY A 77 -16.03 -22.28 16.29
N ILE A 78 -16.27 -23.10 15.27
CA ILE A 78 -16.81 -22.65 13.97
C ILE A 78 -18.19 -23.21 13.59
N GLY A 79 -18.72 -24.17 14.37
CA GLY A 79 -19.96 -24.90 14.04
C GLY A 79 -21.16 -24.01 13.76
N ALA A 80 -21.28 -22.88 14.45
CA ALA A 80 -22.36 -21.92 14.24
C ALA A 80 -22.37 -21.29 12.83
N LEU A 81 -21.25 -21.35 12.09
CA LEU A 81 -21.12 -20.85 10.73
C LEU A 81 -20.90 -21.96 9.70
N LEU A 82 -20.83 -23.23 10.11
CA LEU A 82 -20.79 -24.41 9.24
C LEU A 82 -22.21 -24.75 8.77
N THR A 83 -22.80 -23.84 8.00
CA THR A 83 -24.18 -23.93 7.51
C THR A 83 -24.21 -23.86 5.98
N ASP A 84 -25.24 -24.46 5.36
CA ASP A 84 -25.43 -24.30 3.91
C ASP A 84 -25.81 -22.84 3.56
N ASP A 85 -26.53 -22.16 4.45
CA ASP A 85 -26.92 -20.76 4.29
C ASP A 85 -25.85 -19.77 4.78
N PHE A 86 -25.89 -18.55 4.24
CA PHE A 86 -25.04 -17.45 4.68
C PHE A 86 -25.66 -16.72 5.89
N THR A 87 -24.86 -16.50 6.92
CA THR A 87 -25.23 -15.71 8.10
C THR A 87 -24.92 -14.24 7.86
N ALA A 88 -25.88 -13.34 8.14
CA ALA A 88 -25.66 -11.90 8.00
C ALA A 88 -24.60 -11.39 8.98
N VAL A 89 -23.77 -10.44 8.52
CA VAL A 89 -22.78 -9.76 9.36
C VAL A 89 -22.69 -8.29 8.98
N GLY A 90 -22.96 -7.40 9.94
CA GLY A 90 -22.93 -5.97 9.68
C GLY A 90 -23.96 -5.56 8.63
N ASP A 91 -23.53 -4.83 7.60
CA ASP A 91 -24.37 -4.19 6.60
C ASP A 91 -23.89 -4.57 5.19
N GLY A 92 -24.78 -5.13 4.38
CA GLY A 92 -24.47 -5.59 3.02
C GLY A 92 -23.55 -6.82 2.92
N CYS A 93 -23.13 -7.39 4.05
CA CYS A 93 -22.25 -8.57 4.09
C CYS A 93 -22.95 -9.78 4.71
N GLN A 94 -22.61 -10.95 4.21
CA GLN A 94 -22.96 -12.24 4.81
C GLN A 94 -21.73 -13.15 4.78
N TRP A 95 -21.65 -14.14 5.67
CA TRP A 95 -20.54 -15.08 5.68
C TRP A 95 -20.97 -16.49 6.07
N ARG A 96 -20.08 -17.46 5.84
CA ARG A 96 -20.17 -18.83 6.37
C ARG A 96 -18.78 -19.46 6.37
N ILE A 97 -18.65 -20.61 7.02
CA ILE A 97 -17.50 -21.49 6.83
C ILE A 97 -17.87 -22.54 5.78
N GLU A 98 -16.99 -22.73 4.81
CA GLU A 98 -17.16 -23.74 3.77
C GLU A 98 -17.01 -25.15 4.36
N LYS A 99 -17.46 -26.17 3.61
CA LYS A 99 -17.46 -27.58 4.05
C LYS A 99 -16.06 -28.17 4.33
N ASP A 100 -15.00 -27.43 4.02
CA ASP A 100 -13.62 -27.81 4.33
C ASP A 100 -13.19 -27.42 5.76
N GLU A 101 -14.10 -26.85 6.55
CA GLU A 101 -13.93 -26.50 7.97
C GLU A 101 -12.82 -25.50 8.26
N LYS A 102 -12.30 -24.84 7.22
CA LYS A 102 -11.21 -23.87 7.36
C LYS A 102 -11.35 -22.64 6.48
N THR A 103 -12.18 -22.66 5.45
CA THR A 103 -12.34 -21.51 4.56
C THR A 103 -13.52 -20.65 5.01
N LEU A 104 -13.24 -19.41 5.40
CA LEU A 104 -14.28 -18.38 5.54
C LEU A 104 -14.66 -17.88 4.15
N CYS A 105 -15.95 -17.97 3.83
CA CYS A 105 -16.53 -17.32 2.66
C CYS A 105 -17.33 -16.10 3.09
N VAL A 106 -16.97 -14.92 2.58
CA VAL A 106 -17.74 -13.68 2.73
C VAL A 106 -18.40 -13.35 1.40
N LYS A 107 -19.69 -13.01 1.44
CA LYS A 107 -20.53 -12.69 0.29
C LYS A 107 -21.06 -11.27 0.40
N ILE A 108 -20.99 -10.53 -0.71
CA ILE A 108 -21.60 -9.22 -0.90
C ILE A 108 -22.44 -9.28 -2.18
N ASP A 109 -23.74 -9.06 -2.05
CA ASP A 109 -24.68 -9.03 -3.17
C ASP A 109 -25.01 -7.58 -3.51
N PHE A 110 -24.34 -7.01 -4.51
CA PHE A 110 -24.48 -5.61 -4.89
C PHE A 110 -25.85 -5.27 -5.48
N SER A 111 -26.68 -6.27 -5.83
CA SER A 111 -28.06 -6.03 -6.23
C SER A 111 -28.99 -5.73 -5.04
N LYS A 112 -28.56 -6.07 -3.82
CA LYS A 112 -29.31 -5.89 -2.56
C LYS A 112 -28.70 -4.84 -1.65
N VAL A 113 -27.45 -4.48 -1.89
CA VAL A 113 -26.75 -3.43 -1.15
C VAL A 113 -27.35 -2.07 -1.49
N THR A 114 -27.61 -1.27 -0.46
CA THR A 114 -27.92 0.16 -0.62
C THR A 114 -26.70 0.97 -0.22
N ALA A 115 -26.12 1.72 -1.17
CA ALA A 115 -24.99 2.58 -0.89
C ALA A 115 -25.39 3.70 0.09
N ARG A 116 -24.55 3.93 1.11
CA ARG A 116 -24.78 5.00 2.10
C ARG A 116 -23.54 5.86 2.29
N ALA A 117 -23.73 7.14 2.59
CA ALA A 117 -22.60 8.02 2.89
C ALA A 117 -21.83 7.52 4.11
N ALA A 118 -20.51 7.41 3.98
CA ALA A 118 -19.63 7.18 5.11
C ALA A 118 -19.57 8.43 6.01
N ALA A 119 -19.17 8.25 7.28
CA ALA A 119 -19.09 9.35 8.25
C ALA A 119 -18.17 10.52 7.81
N SER A 120 -17.20 10.26 6.92
CA SER A 120 -16.32 11.28 6.37
C SER A 120 -16.97 12.16 5.29
N GLY A 121 -18.11 11.74 4.73
CA GLY A 121 -18.75 12.35 3.57
C GLY A 121 -17.98 12.22 2.25
N LYS A 122 -16.82 11.55 2.24
CA LYS A 122 -15.93 11.43 1.06
C LYS A 122 -16.08 10.11 0.31
N SER A 123 -16.87 9.19 0.86
CA SER A 123 -17.09 7.87 0.27
C SER A 123 -18.50 7.38 0.52
N MET A 124 -18.94 6.51 -0.37
CA MET A 124 -20.19 5.76 -0.30
C MET A 124 -19.85 4.32 0.10
N LEU A 125 -20.31 3.92 1.28
CA LEU A 125 -20.14 2.58 1.81
C LEU A 125 -21.14 1.64 1.14
N LEU A 126 -20.62 0.56 0.55
CA LEU A 126 -21.40 -0.52 -0.05
C LEU A 126 -21.62 -1.65 0.95
N ALA A 127 -20.58 -2.07 1.66
CA ALA A 127 -20.70 -3.17 2.62
C ALA A 127 -19.69 -3.04 3.75
N THR A 128 -20.03 -3.50 4.95
CA THR A 128 -19.14 -3.47 6.11
C THR A 128 -19.52 -4.51 7.14
N THR A 129 -18.53 -5.05 7.85
CA THR A 129 -18.78 -5.81 9.09
C THR A 129 -19.15 -4.90 10.27
N SER A 130 -19.10 -3.58 10.08
CA SER A 130 -19.28 -2.55 11.12
C SER A 130 -18.27 -2.69 12.27
N GLY A 131 -16.98 -2.69 11.90
CA GLY A 131 -15.86 -2.93 12.82
C GLY A 131 -15.37 -4.38 12.76
N ASN A 132 -14.53 -4.77 13.72
CA ASN A 132 -14.03 -6.14 13.81
C ASN A 132 -15.10 -7.03 14.47
N ARG A 133 -15.54 -8.06 13.77
CA ARG A 133 -16.55 -9.03 14.23
C ARG A 133 -15.90 -10.37 14.49
N SER A 134 -16.25 -11.02 15.59
CA SER A 134 -15.80 -12.38 15.88
C SER A 134 -16.35 -13.35 14.84
N ILE A 135 -15.51 -14.28 14.37
CA ILE A 135 -15.93 -15.37 13.50
C ILE A 135 -16.37 -16.51 14.43
N ALA A 136 -17.66 -16.53 14.76
CA ALA A 136 -18.20 -17.44 15.78
C ALA A 136 -17.35 -17.40 17.07
N ASP A 137 -17.09 -18.57 17.66
CA ASP A 137 -16.29 -18.73 18.89
C ASP A 137 -14.83 -19.14 18.60
N SER A 138 -14.40 -19.05 17.33
CA SER A 138 -13.09 -19.50 16.88
C SER A 138 -11.88 -18.72 17.42
N GLY A 139 -12.11 -17.65 18.20
CA GLY A 139 -11.06 -16.73 18.63
C GLY A 139 -10.50 -15.83 17.51
N LEU A 140 -11.02 -15.93 16.29
CA LEU A 140 -10.65 -15.09 15.15
C LEU A 140 -11.62 -13.89 15.02
N SER A 141 -11.13 -12.80 14.43
CA SER A 141 -11.92 -11.61 14.14
C SER A 141 -11.73 -11.18 12.69
N CYS A 142 -12.79 -10.72 12.05
CA CYS A 142 -12.82 -10.23 10.69
C CYS A 142 -13.31 -8.78 10.65
N GLY A 143 -12.58 -7.93 9.92
CA GLY A 143 -12.98 -6.57 9.59
C GLY A 143 -13.03 -6.41 8.07
N LEU A 144 -14.16 -5.92 7.55
CA LEU A 144 -14.36 -5.65 6.13
C LEU A 144 -15.00 -4.27 5.94
N ASN A 145 -14.48 -3.50 4.98
CA ASN A 145 -15.16 -2.34 4.40
C ASN A 145 -15.05 -2.38 2.87
N CYS A 146 -16.18 -2.24 2.18
CA CYS A 146 -16.26 -2.05 0.74
C CYS A 146 -16.94 -0.71 0.46
N TYR A 147 -16.30 0.18 -0.30
CA TYR A 147 -16.79 1.52 -0.55
C TYR A 147 -16.26 2.07 -1.88
N TYR A 148 -16.87 3.13 -2.40
CA TYR A 148 -16.32 3.91 -3.52
C TYR A 148 -16.26 5.40 -3.15
N PRO A 149 -15.32 6.19 -3.67
CA PRO A 149 -15.28 7.64 -3.44
C PRO A 149 -16.53 8.35 -3.98
N THR A 150 -16.98 9.43 -3.35
CA THR A 150 -18.11 10.23 -3.86
C THR A 150 -17.81 10.94 -5.19
N SER A 151 -16.53 11.05 -5.55
CA SER A 151 -16.08 11.56 -6.85
C SER A 151 -16.12 10.53 -7.97
N GLU A 152 -16.44 9.26 -7.66
CA GLU A 152 -16.45 8.16 -8.61
C GLU A 152 -17.84 7.52 -8.69
N THR A 153 -18.07 6.78 -9.77
CA THR A 153 -19.27 5.97 -9.97
C THR A 153 -18.95 4.50 -9.75
N PHE A 154 -19.80 3.80 -9.00
CA PHE A 154 -19.67 2.36 -8.83
C PHE A 154 -20.35 1.60 -9.98
N THR A 155 -19.56 0.83 -10.73
CA THR A 155 -20.05 0.02 -11.85
C THR A 155 -19.89 -1.47 -11.56
N VAL A 156 -20.98 -2.11 -11.13
CA VAL A 156 -21.00 -3.55 -10.74
C VAL A 156 -20.47 -4.48 -11.83
N ALA A 157 -20.77 -4.21 -13.10
CA ALA A 157 -20.33 -5.04 -14.22
C ALA A 157 -18.79 -5.15 -14.32
N GLN A 158 -18.07 -4.16 -13.77
CA GLN A 158 -16.61 -4.03 -13.88
C GLN A 158 -15.85 -4.60 -12.66
N LEU A 159 -16.53 -5.29 -11.74
CA LEU A 159 -15.92 -5.88 -10.54
C LEU A 159 -14.77 -6.86 -10.84
N ALA A 160 -14.87 -7.58 -11.96
CA ALA A 160 -13.88 -8.56 -12.40
C ALA A 160 -12.98 -8.05 -13.54
N GLU A 161 -13.25 -6.86 -14.09
CA GLU A 161 -12.43 -6.28 -15.17
C GLU A 161 -11.09 -5.83 -14.61
N GLY A 162 -9.98 -6.13 -15.30
CA GLY A 162 -8.64 -5.86 -14.76
C GLY A 162 -8.26 -6.81 -13.63
N ALA A 163 -9.12 -7.79 -13.31
CA ALA A 163 -8.89 -8.74 -12.22
C ALA A 163 -8.13 -10.00 -12.65
N SER A 164 -7.94 -10.22 -13.95
CA SER A 164 -7.24 -11.38 -14.49
C SER A 164 -5.73 -11.21 -14.39
N PRO A 165 -4.94 -12.30 -14.24
CA PRO A 165 -3.50 -12.27 -14.46
C PRO A 165 -3.12 -11.75 -15.86
N ALA A 166 -3.98 -11.93 -16.87
CA ALA A 166 -3.76 -11.42 -18.23
C ALA A 166 -3.77 -9.88 -18.31
N ASP A 167 -4.38 -9.21 -17.32
CA ASP A 167 -4.41 -7.75 -17.23
C ASP A 167 -3.17 -7.19 -16.49
N GLU A 168 -2.24 -8.06 -16.08
CA GLU A 168 -1.00 -7.65 -15.44
C GLU A 168 -0.04 -7.01 -16.45
N LEU A 169 0.57 -5.89 -16.05
CA LEU A 169 1.55 -5.21 -16.87
C LEU A 169 2.86 -6.02 -16.89
N HIS A 170 3.35 -6.37 -18.09
CA HIS A 170 4.62 -7.05 -18.28
C HIS A 170 5.64 -6.15 -18.97
N VAL A 171 6.92 -6.52 -18.89
CA VAL A 171 7.98 -5.80 -19.59
C VAL A 171 7.72 -5.83 -21.09
N GLY A 172 7.81 -4.67 -21.74
CA GLY A 172 7.43 -4.44 -23.14
C GLY A 172 5.98 -3.97 -23.32
N HIS A 173 5.14 -3.99 -22.27
CA HIS A 173 3.75 -3.56 -22.40
C HIS A 173 3.61 -2.04 -22.34
N CYS A 174 2.60 -1.56 -23.07
CA CYS A 174 2.10 -0.20 -23.03
C CYS A 174 0.58 -0.28 -22.93
N ALA A 175 -0.01 0.44 -21.97
CA ALA A 175 -1.45 0.43 -21.74
C ALA A 175 -1.94 1.86 -21.52
N ASP A 176 -2.99 2.23 -22.25
CA ASP A 176 -3.77 3.41 -21.95
C ASP A 176 -4.63 3.13 -20.71
N LEU A 177 -4.53 4.01 -19.74
CA LEU A 177 -5.34 4.00 -18.53
C LEU A 177 -6.47 5.01 -18.71
N ASP A 178 -7.58 4.80 -18.00
CA ASP A 178 -8.69 5.74 -18.03
C ASP A 178 -8.26 7.15 -17.54
N GLY A 179 -9.01 8.18 -17.92
CA GLY A 179 -8.74 9.55 -17.47
C GLY A 179 -7.48 10.19 -18.08
N GLY A 180 -7.03 9.74 -19.24
CA GLY A 180 -5.91 10.34 -19.98
C GLY A 180 -4.52 9.97 -19.44
N PHE A 181 -4.45 8.96 -18.57
CA PHE A 181 -3.19 8.39 -18.10
C PHE A 181 -2.72 7.29 -19.06
N LYS A 182 -1.41 7.07 -19.13
CA LYS A 182 -0.83 5.97 -19.90
C LYS A 182 0.36 5.41 -19.15
N VAL A 183 0.53 4.10 -19.17
CA VAL A 183 1.68 3.42 -18.59
C VAL A 183 2.47 2.70 -19.67
N THR A 184 3.80 2.84 -19.63
CA THR A 184 4.73 2.10 -20.48
C THR A 184 5.77 1.43 -19.58
N TYR A 185 5.83 0.10 -19.62
CA TYR A 185 6.79 -0.69 -18.86
C TYR A 185 7.86 -1.24 -19.79
N VAL A 186 8.83 -0.39 -20.13
CA VAL A 186 9.81 -0.66 -21.19
C VAL A 186 10.79 -1.76 -20.81
N ALA A 187 11.30 -1.73 -19.59
CA ALA A 187 12.29 -2.65 -19.06
C ALA A 187 11.99 -2.95 -17.60
N ALA A 188 12.49 -4.07 -17.07
CA ALA A 188 12.26 -4.46 -15.68
C ALA A 188 12.61 -3.35 -14.68
N ASN A 189 13.61 -2.52 -14.99
CA ASN A 189 14.09 -1.41 -14.18
C ASN A 189 13.65 -0.02 -14.68
N LYS A 190 12.68 0.07 -15.59
CA LYS A 190 12.20 1.35 -16.13
C LYS A 190 10.71 1.31 -16.45
N MET A 191 9.94 2.05 -15.66
CA MET A 191 8.53 2.32 -15.90
C MET A 191 8.32 3.82 -16.14
N THR A 192 7.44 4.13 -17.07
CA THR A 192 7.07 5.49 -17.43
C THR A 192 5.54 5.64 -17.36
N LEU A 193 5.07 6.64 -16.61
CA LEU A 193 3.68 7.08 -16.57
C LEU A 193 3.56 8.39 -17.34
N GLN A 194 2.54 8.52 -18.16
CA GLN A 194 2.28 9.72 -18.95
C GLN A 194 0.89 10.25 -18.61
N TYR A 195 0.77 11.57 -18.58
CA TYR A 195 -0.50 12.27 -18.41
C TYR A 195 -0.47 13.60 -19.15
N THR A 196 -1.50 13.88 -19.95
CA THR A 196 -1.67 15.19 -20.58
C THR A 196 -2.48 16.08 -19.65
N TYR A 197 -1.79 17.01 -18.99
CA TYR A 197 -2.40 18.05 -18.16
C TYR A 197 -2.98 19.15 -19.06
N ARG A 198 -4.26 19.48 -18.85
CA ARG A 198 -4.90 20.66 -19.45
C ARG A 198 -5.41 21.56 -18.34
N THR A 199 -5.13 22.85 -18.47
CA THR A 199 -5.50 23.82 -17.41
C THR A 199 -7.02 23.91 -17.22
N GLU A 200 -7.78 23.81 -18.32
CA GLU A 200 -9.25 23.80 -18.33
C GLU A 200 -9.87 22.62 -17.56
N ASP A 201 -9.30 21.42 -17.68
CA ASP A 201 -9.79 20.20 -17.00
C ASP A 201 -9.52 20.23 -15.49
N MET A 202 -8.68 21.16 -15.05
CA MET A 202 -8.15 21.26 -13.69
C MET A 202 -8.69 22.46 -12.91
N ALA A 203 -9.64 23.19 -13.50
CA ALA A 203 -10.37 24.26 -12.82
C ALA A 203 -11.04 23.76 -11.52
N ASP A 204 -11.29 24.66 -10.58
CA ASP A 204 -11.99 24.41 -9.31
C ASP A 204 -11.31 23.48 -8.30
N GLY A 205 -10.00 23.27 -8.42
CA GLY A 205 -9.25 22.45 -7.47
C GLY A 205 -9.45 20.96 -7.68
N HIS A 206 -9.82 20.58 -8.91
CA HIS A 206 -9.84 19.20 -9.36
C HIS A 206 -8.47 18.52 -9.17
N VAL A 207 -8.51 17.21 -8.92
CA VAL A 207 -7.33 16.36 -8.79
C VAL A 207 -7.56 15.16 -9.69
N ALA A 208 -6.80 15.07 -10.78
CA ALA A 208 -6.77 13.85 -11.58
C ALA A 208 -6.06 12.75 -10.78
N SER A 209 -6.72 11.62 -10.63
CA SER A 209 -6.17 10.43 -10.00
C SER A 209 -5.95 9.37 -11.07
N MET A 210 -4.73 8.84 -11.12
CA MET A 210 -4.42 7.75 -12.02
C MET A 210 -5.20 6.49 -11.60
N PRO A 211 -5.94 5.85 -12.53
CA PRO A 211 -6.57 4.58 -12.24
C PRO A 211 -5.54 3.55 -11.77
N ALA A 212 -5.96 2.70 -10.84
CA ALA A 212 -5.10 1.63 -10.38
C ALA A 212 -4.84 0.64 -11.52
N PHE A 213 -3.58 0.25 -11.69
CA PHE A 213 -3.18 -0.85 -12.57
C PHE A 213 -2.34 -1.86 -11.79
N ARG A 214 -2.08 -3.01 -12.41
CA ARG A 214 -1.37 -4.13 -11.77
C ARG A 214 0.02 -4.30 -12.34
N LEU A 215 1.01 -4.33 -11.44
CA LEU A 215 2.35 -4.86 -11.71
C LEU A 215 2.78 -5.70 -10.50
N LYS A 216 2.67 -7.03 -10.58
CA LYS A 216 3.00 -7.96 -9.49
C LYS A 216 2.41 -7.50 -8.15
N ASP A 217 3.29 -7.21 -7.19
CA ASP A 217 2.99 -6.73 -5.85
C ASP A 217 3.13 -5.21 -5.69
N LEU A 218 3.53 -4.49 -6.75
CA LEU A 218 3.71 -3.05 -6.74
C LEU A 218 2.35 -2.37 -6.89
N THR A 219 2.02 -1.51 -5.93
CA THR A 219 0.92 -0.56 -6.03
C THR A 219 1.50 0.83 -6.33
N VAL A 220 0.99 1.48 -7.37
CA VAL A 220 1.40 2.85 -7.75
C VAL A 220 0.19 3.75 -7.72
N MET A 221 0.30 4.85 -7.00
CA MET A 221 -0.69 5.93 -6.98
C MET A 221 -0.05 7.19 -7.55
N LEU A 222 -0.75 7.86 -8.44
CA LEU A 222 -0.36 9.16 -8.98
C LEU A 222 -1.56 10.11 -8.91
N TYR A 223 -1.33 11.28 -8.34
CA TYR A 223 -2.28 12.39 -8.30
C TYR A 223 -1.67 13.61 -8.98
N VAL A 224 -2.43 14.28 -9.82
CA VAL A 224 -2.07 15.54 -10.48
C VAL A 224 -3.15 16.57 -10.12
N ALA A 225 -2.73 17.71 -9.58
CA ALA A 225 -3.62 18.75 -9.08
C ALA A 225 -3.23 20.13 -9.63
N ALA A 226 -4.23 20.97 -9.85
CA ALA A 226 -4.02 22.39 -10.15
C ALA A 226 -3.28 23.13 -9.04
N VAL A 227 -2.60 24.21 -9.42
CA VAL A 227 -2.05 25.18 -8.49
C VAL A 227 -3.21 25.98 -7.87
N LYS A 228 -3.39 25.90 -6.54
CA LYS A 228 -4.45 26.66 -5.86
C LYS A 228 -4.20 28.17 -5.95
N ALA A 229 -5.17 28.93 -6.48
CA ALA A 229 -5.08 30.39 -6.68
C ALA A 229 -4.71 31.20 -5.42
N ALA A 230 -5.16 30.77 -4.23
CA ALA A 230 -4.83 31.44 -2.96
C ALA A 230 -3.34 31.31 -2.56
N ARG A 231 -2.63 30.28 -3.05
CA ARG A 231 -1.19 30.09 -2.80
C ARG A 231 -0.32 30.68 -3.89
N ALA A 232 -0.81 30.78 -5.12
CA ALA A 232 -0.12 31.44 -6.22
C ALA A 232 0.29 32.90 -5.89
N ARG A 233 -0.54 33.64 -5.12
CA ARG A 233 -0.25 35.02 -4.72
C ARG A 233 0.84 35.17 -3.65
N THR A 234 0.99 34.20 -2.76
CA THR A 234 2.07 34.23 -1.74
C THR A 234 3.40 33.80 -2.35
N GLU A 235 3.36 32.93 -3.35
CA GLU A 235 4.53 32.36 -4.02
C GLU A 235 5.12 33.28 -5.11
N SER A 236 4.31 34.17 -5.72
CA SER A 236 4.81 35.17 -6.67
C SER A 236 5.57 36.34 -6.03
N VAL A 237 5.40 36.58 -4.73
CA VAL A 237 6.01 37.72 -4.01
C VAL A 237 7.38 37.37 -3.42
N SER A 238 7.70 36.08 -3.27
CA SER A 238 8.99 35.63 -2.70
C SER A 238 10.11 35.42 -3.73
N MET A 239 9.86 35.70 -5.02
CA MET A 239 10.88 35.61 -6.08
C MET A 239 11.69 36.91 -6.15
N SER A 240 12.60 37.10 -5.20
CA SER A 240 13.81 37.89 -5.47
C SER A 240 14.72 37.09 -6.40
N PRO A 241 15.45 37.73 -7.33
CA PRO A 241 16.28 37.03 -8.31
C PRO A 241 17.56 36.51 -7.63
N ALA A 242 17.45 35.41 -6.89
CA ALA A 242 18.60 34.65 -6.44
C ALA A 242 19.01 33.68 -7.56
N SER A 243 20.29 33.69 -7.91
CA SER A 243 20.90 32.93 -8.99
C SER A 243 20.51 31.45 -8.96
N LEU A 244 19.94 30.98 -10.07
CA LEU A 244 19.85 29.55 -10.44
C LEU A 244 21.26 28.94 -10.40
N GLN A 245 21.61 28.28 -9.30
CA GLN A 245 22.76 27.41 -9.25
C GLN A 245 22.28 25.96 -9.37
N SER A 246 22.38 25.43 -10.59
CA SER A 246 22.48 23.98 -10.80
C SER A 246 23.84 23.52 -10.27
N GLN A 247 23.96 23.30 -8.96
CA GLN A 247 25.14 22.61 -8.44
C GLN A 247 25.03 21.12 -8.76
N GLY A 248 26.02 20.66 -9.53
CA GLY A 248 26.19 19.28 -9.91
C GLY A 248 26.29 18.37 -8.69
N SER A 249 25.22 17.64 -8.44
CA SER A 249 25.28 16.33 -7.81
C SER A 249 24.95 15.33 -8.91
N THR A 250 25.94 14.51 -9.25
CA THR A 250 25.82 13.38 -10.17
C THR A 250 24.75 12.41 -9.66
N GLY A 251 23.48 12.62 -10.04
CA GLY A 251 22.41 11.66 -9.77
C GLY A 251 20.97 12.17 -9.73
N ALA A 252 20.69 13.47 -9.80
CA ALA A 252 19.30 13.98 -9.75
C ALA A 252 18.96 14.82 -10.99
N HIS A 253 18.48 14.16 -12.04
CA HIS A 253 17.75 14.81 -13.14
C HIS A 253 16.25 14.69 -12.86
N GLY A 254 15.57 15.79 -12.55
CA GLY A 254 14.12 15.86 -12.45
C GLY A 254 13.66 17.29 -12.13
N ASP A 255 12.66 17.79 -12.86
CA ASP A 255 12.16 19.17 -12.82
C ASP A 255 11.34 19.52 -11.55
N PHE A 256 11.73 18.99 -10.38
CA PHE A 256 11.09 19.35 -9.11
C PHE A 256 11.74 20.60 -8.52
N LEU A 257 10.94 21.62 -8.17
CA LEU A 257 11.42 22.75 -7.38
C LEU A 257 11.70 22.30 -5.94
N LYS A 258 12.98 22.27 -5.56
CA LYS A 258 13.39 22.10 -4.16
C LYS A 258 12.95 23.32 -3.35
N GLU A 259 12.37 23.10 -2.16
CA GLU A 259 12.21 24.16 -1.16
C GLU A 259 13.51 24.27 -0.37
N ASP A 260 14.07 25.48 -0.27
CA ASP A 260 15.31 25.73 0.46
C ASP A 260 15.25 25.19 1.90
N GLY A 261 16.28 24.44 2.29
CA GLY A 261 16.45 23.94 3.65
C GLY A 261 15.68 22.68 4.03
N LYS A 262 14.98 22.00 3.09
CA LYS A 262 14.35 20.69 3.34
C LYS A 262 15.09 19.58 2.61
N GLU A 263 15.33 18.47 3.31
CA GLU A 263 15.86 17.24 2.69
C GLU A 263 14.99 16.80 1.51
N ASP A 264 15.65 16.32 0.45
CA ASP A 264 14.99 15.81 -0.73
C ASP A 264 14.23 14.51 -0.39
N LYS A 265 12.90 14.63 -0.30
CA LYS A 265 12.00 13.50 -0.05
C LYS A 265 11.64 12.76 -1.33
N VAL A 266 12.04 13.26 -2.50
CA VAL A 266 11.82 12.59 -3.77
C VAL A 266 12.79 11.43 -3.88
N ARG A 267 12.27 10.23 -4.10
CA ARG A 267 13.03 8.99 -4.21
C ARG A 267 12.58 8.26 -5.46
N ASN A 268 13.53 8.01 -6.37
CA ASN A 268 13.28 7.20 -7.57
C ASN A 268 12.09 7.69 -8.40
N VAL A 269 12.00 9.00 -8.62
CA VAL A 269 11.02 9.57 -9.53
C VAL A 269 11.71 10.68 -10.29
N VAL A 270 11.64 10.61 -11.61
CA VAL A 270 12.02 11.67 -12.53
C VAL A 270 10.75 12.17 -13.19
N VAL A 271 10.58 13.48 -13.26
CA VAL A 271 9.47 14.10 -13.98
C VAL A 271 10.03 14.98 -15.08
N ALA A 272 9.50 14.78 -16.29
CA ALA A 272 9.68 15.68 -17.42
C ALA A 272 8.35 16.36 -17.73
N CYS A 273 8.38 17.68 -17.91
CA CYS A 273 7.22 18.47 -18.30
C CYS A 273 7.47 19.13 -19.65
N THR A 274 6.64 18.83 -20.64
CA THR A 274 6.78 19.36 -22.00
C THR A 274 5.50 20.05 -22.44
N PRO A 275 5.55 21.33 -22.87
CA PRO A 275 4.38 21.99 -23.43
C PRO A 275 3.93 21.27 -24.70
N THR A 276 2.63 21.18 -24.90
CA THR A 276 2.04 20.62 -26.13
C THR A 276 1.81 21.74 -27.15
N SER A 277 1.46 21.38 -28.39
CA SER A 277 1.04 22.35 -29.40
C SER A 277 -0.32 23.01 -29.11
N ALA A 278 -1.11 22.42 -28.21
CA ALA A 278 -2.35 23.01 -27.74
C ALA A 278 -2.05 24.07 -26.66
N ALA A 279 -2.76 25.19 -26.70
CA ALA A 279 -2.65 26.24 -25.70
C ALA A 279 -2.93 25.69 -24.29
N GLU A 280 -2.08 26.05 -23.33
CA GLU A 280 -2.25 25.73 -21.90
C GLU A 280 -2.32 24.23 -21.54
N ALA A 281 -1.73 23.38 -22.38
CA ALA A 281 -1.63 21.94 -22.14
C ALA A 281 -0.18 21.46 -22.10
N TYR A 282 0.11 20.54 -21.18
CA TYR A 282 1.44 20.01 -20.89
C TYR A 282 1.42 18.48 -20.83
N ASN A 283 2.38 17.84 -21.46
CA ASN A 283 2.63 16.41 -21.30
C ASN A 283 3.58 16.22 -20.11
N LEU A 284 3.08 15.51 -19.10
CA LEU A 284 3.84 15.10 -17.92
C LEU A 284 4.29 13.66 -18.11
N GLU A 285 5.58 13.40 -17.93
CA GLU A 285 6.17 12.08 -17.98
C GLU A 285 6.89 11.76 -16.66
N PHE A 286 6.44 10.73 -15.96
CA PHE A 286 7.01 10.27 -14.69
C PHE A 286 7.75 8.95 -14.93
N THR A 287 9.06 8.94 -14.74
CA THR A 287 9.89 7.74 -14.90
C THR A 287 10.46 7.29 -13.57
N PHE A 288 10.41 5.98 -13.29
CA PHE A 288 11.02 5.38 -12.10
C PHE A 288 11.46 3.93 -12.35
N ASP A 289 12.37 3.44 -11.51
CA ASP A 289 12.81 2.04 -11.53
C ASP A 289 11.95 1.20 -10.56
N PRO A 290 11.02 0.35 -11.05
CA PRO A 290 10.15 -0.39 -10.16
C PRO A 290 10.90 -1.46 -9.37
N THR A 291 12.16 -1.80 -9.65
CA THR A 291 12.92 -2.81 -8.89
C THR A 291 13.56 -2.28 -7.61
N LYS A 292 13.68 -0.96 -7.47
CA LYS A 292 14.34 -0.34 -6.31
C LYS A 292 13.51 -0.48 -5.04
N ASN A 293 14.20 -0.40 -3.91
CA ASN A 293 13.62 -0.40 -2.57
C ASN A 293 14.36 0.65 -1.74
N TYR A 294 13.61 1.57 -1.14
CA TYR A 294 14.11 2.67 -0.30
C TYR A 294 13.77 2.46 1.18
N GLY A 295 13.51 1.21 1.57
CA GLY A 295 13.24 0.83 2.95
C GLY A 295 11.76 0.77 3.29
N ARG A 296 11.50 0.35 4.54
CA ARG A 296 10.16 0.20 5.08
C ARG A 296 9.54 1.58 5.34
N SER A 297 8.25 1.71 5.12
CA SER A 297 7.49 2.88 5.54
C SER A 297 7.54 3.03 7.06
N SER A 298 7.19 4.22 7.58
CA SER A 298 7.11 4.45 9.03
C SER A 298 6.17 3.45 9.74
N SER A 299 5.16 2.97 9.01
CA SER A 299 4.25 1.94 9.48
C SER A 299 4.80 0.52 9.37
N GLY A 300 5.94 0.28 8.73
CA GLY A 300 6.48 -1.07 8.49
C GLY A 300 5.70 -1.94 7.50
N LYS A 301 4.48 -1.56 7.12
CA LYS A 301 3.55 -2.36 6.29
C LYS A 301 3.92 -2.42 4.81
N SER A 302 4.68 -1.45 4.35
CA SER A 302 5.06 -1.34 2.94
C SER A 302 6.53 -0.99 2.76
N LEU A 303 7.12 -1.45 1.66
CA LEU A 303 8.41 -1.01 1.15
C LEU A 303 8.20 0.11 0.15
N THR A 304 8.95 1.19 0.30
CA THR A 304 8.88 2.33 -0.62
C THR A 304 9.70 2.01 -1.86
N VAL A 305 9.07 2.10 -3.03
CA VAL A 305 9.72 1.87 -4.34
C VAL A 305 9.99 3.19 -5.03
N ALA A 306 9.01 4.09 -5.03
CA ALA A 306 9.10 5.43 -5.59
C ALA A 306 8.23 6.38 -4.76
N SER A 307 8.69 7.60 -4.51
CA SER A 307 7.90 8.57 -3.76
C SER A 307 8.29 10.00 -4.11
N THR A 308 7.32 10.89 -4.22
CA THR A 308 7.55 12.34 -4.25
C THR A 308 7.58 12.96 -2.86
N GLY A 309 7.34 12.18 -1.79
CA GLY A 309 7.28 12.69 -0.42
C GLY A 309 6.07 13.59 -0.14
N GLY A 310 5.00 13.48 -0.94
CA GLY A 310 3.81 14.34 -0.91
C GLY A 310 3.61 15.10 -2.22
N PHE A 311 2.77 16.15 -2.21
CA PHE A 311 2.53 16.98 -3.38
C PHE A 311 3.71 17.92 -3.66
N GLN A 312 4.46 17.62 -4.73
CA GLN A 312 5.58 18.42 -5.23
C GLN A 312 5.16 19.32 -6.39
N ARG A 313 5.88 20.42 -6.60
CA ARG A 313 5.65 21.34 -7.72
C ARG A 313 6.36 20.83 -8.96
N VAL A 314 5.66 20.80 -10.08
CA VAL A 314 6.24 20.56 -11.40
C VAL A 314 6.34 21.89 -12.11
N VAL A 315 7.52 22.20 -12.64
CA VAL A 315 7.75 23.42 -13.43
C VAL A 315 7.94 23.12 -14.91
N ASP A 316 7.65 24.10 -15.75
CA ASP A 316 8.08 24.09 -17.14
C ASP A 316 9.52 24.60 -17.29
N ARG A 317 10.00 24.64 -18.53
CA ARG A 317 11.36 25.10 -18.88
C ARG A 317 11.63 26.56 -18.53
N GLU A 318 10.59 27.36 -18.33
CA GLU A 318 10.67 28.77 -17.94
C GLU A 318 10.62 28.94 -16.41
N GLY A 319 10.53 27.84 -15.67
CA GLY A 319 10.47 27.83 -14.21
C GLY A 319 9.08 28.12 -13.64
N ARG A 320 8.04 28.19 -14.49
CA ARG A 320 6.66 28.44 -14.05
C ARG A 320 6.06 27.17 -13.50
N VAL A 321 5.36 27.27 -12.37
CA VAL A 321 4.67 26.12 -11.77
C VAL A 321 3.46 25.76 -12.62
N VAL A 322 3.50 24.56 -13.22
CA VAL A 322 2.42 24.03 -14.08
C VAL A 322 1.34 23.37 -13.22
N CYS A 323 1.75 22.47 -12.34
CA CYS A 323 0.85 21.69 -11.51
C CYS A 323 1.55 21.19 -10.23
N ARG A 324 0.79 20.48 -9.39
CA ARG A 324 1.34 19.74 -8.26
C ARG A 324 1.06 18.26 -8.40
N VAL A 325 2.04 17.43 -8.07
CA VAL A 325 1.98 15.99 -8.27
C VAL A 325 2.33 15.23 -7.01
N SER A 326 1.63 14.14 -6.73
CA SER A 326 2.01 13.19 -5.69
C SER A 326 2.05 11.78 -6.29
N LEU A 327 3.25 11.20 -6.33
CA LEU A 327 3.45 9.81 -6.73
C LEU A 327 3.90 9.00 -5.52
N ASN A 328 3.28 7.84 -5.31
CA ASN A 328 3.69 6.87 -4.32
C ASN A 328 3.60 5.46 -4.89
N GLY A 329 4.76 4.82 -5.08
CA GLY A 329 4.92 3.43 -5.47
C GLY A 329 5.42 2.62 -4.29
N TYR A 330 4.71 1.56 -3.92
CA TYR A 330 5.05 0.73 -2.77
C TYR A 330 4.67 -0.74 -2.95
N ARG A 331 5.37 -1.62 -2.24
CA ARG A 331 5.08 -3.05 -2.13
C ARG A 331 4.67 -3.42 -0.72
N PRO A 332 3.92 -4.51 -0.52
CA PRO A 332 3.80 -5.14 0.79
C PRO A 332 5.19 -5.49 1.32
N THR A 333 5.45 -5.19 2.59
CA THR A 333 6.72 -5.58 3.20
C THR A 333 6.69 -7.06 3.59
N PRO A 334 7.70 -7.87 3.20
CA PRO A 334 7.84 -9.21 3.77
C PRO A 334 8.11 -9.14 5.29
N PRO A 335 7.72 -10.16 6.06
CA PRO A 335 8.17 -10.31 7.44
C PRO A 335 9.71 -10.26 7.50
N VAL A 336 10.28 -9.63 8.53
CA VAL A 336 11.72 -9.71 8.77
C VAL A 336 12.02 -11.17 9.10
N ALA A 337 12.91 -11.81 8.34
CA ALA A 337 13.28 -13.21 8.54
C ALA A 337 14.26 -13.35 9.73
N ASP A 338 14.35 -14.54 10.34
CA ASP A 338 15.19 -14.75 11.53
C ASP A 338 16.68 -14.60 11.22
N ASP A 339 17.11 -15.00 10.03
CA ASP A 339 18.47 -14.83 9.51
C ASP A 339 18.84 -13.36 9.28
N GLU A 340 17.89 -12.52 8.83
CA GLU A 340 18.09 -11.07 8.75
C GLU A 340 18.32 -10.48 10.15
N ILE A 341 17.56 -10.93 11.16
CA ILE A 341 17.74 -10.49 12.55
C ILE A 341 19.10 -10.93 13.08
N ALA A 342 19.47 -12.19 12.89
CA ALA A 342 20.76 -12.72 13.33
C ALA A 342 21.92 -11.94 12.70
N THR A 343 21.85 -11.69 11.39
CA THR A 343 22.84 -10.90 10.64
C THR A 343 22.94 -9.46 11.18
N ALA A 344 21.81 -8.81 11.44
CA ALA A 344 21.80 -7.45 11.98
C ALA A 344 22.35 -7.39 13.40
N VAL A 345 22.01 -8.36 14.26
CA VAL A 345 22.57 -8.48 15.61
C VAL A 345 24.08 -8.69 15.56
N GLU A 346 24.55 -9.61 14.72
CA GLU A 346 25.98 -9.88 14.54
C GLU A 346 26.72 -8.64 14.07
N LYS A 347 26.20 -7.91 13.06
CA LYS A 347 26.79 -6.66 12.58
C LYS A 347 26.85 -5.57 13.65
N VAL A 348 25.78 -5.40 14.44
CA VAL A 348 25.73 -4.39 15.51
C VAL A 348 26.69 -4.72 16.64
N LEU A 349 26.75 -5.98 17.08
CA LEU A 349 27.56 -6.38 18.23
C LEU A 349 29.04 -6.58 17.88
N SER A 350 29.36 -7.09 16.69
CA SER A 350 30.76 -7.24 16.23
C SER A 350 31.47 -5.89 16.00
N ALA A 351 30.71 -4.82 15.80
CA ALA A 351 31.25 -3.46 15.72
C ALA A 351 31.61 -2.86 17.09
N LYS A 352 31.34 -3.57 18.20
CA LYS A 352 31.63 -3.15 19.57
C LYS A 352 32.87 -3.88 20.08
N GLU A 353 33.60 -3.24 20.98
CA GLU A 353 34.72 -3.87 21.66
C GLU A 353 34.21 -4.98 22.59
N GLU A 354 34.87 -6.15 22.58
CA GLU A 354 34.44 -7.34 23.32
C GLU A 354 34.29 -7.06 24.83
N ALA A 355 35.22 -6.28 25.40
CA ALA A 355 35.17 -5.87 26.81
C ALA A 355 33.95 -5.00 27.16
N SER A 356 33.36 -4.30 26.18
CA SER A 356 32.20 -3.42 26.38
C SER A 356 30.85 -4.13 26.25
N LEU A 357 30.83 -5.36 25.71
CA LEU A 357 29.58 -6.08 25.40
C LEU A 357 28.70 -6.31 26.63
N GLY A 358 29.30 -6.52 27.80
CA GLY A 358 28.58 -6.73 29.07
C GLY A 358 27.91 -5.48 29.63
N GLU A 359 28.31 -4.29 29.19
CA GLU A 359 27.78 -3.00 29.67
C GLU A 359 26.68 -2.44 28.77
N LEU A 360 26.46 -3.03 27.58
CA LEU A 360 25.46 -2.57 26.62
C LEU A 360 24.05 -2.83 27.15
N SER A 361 23.22 -1.78 27.15
CA SER A 361 21.81 -1.95 27.44
C SER A 361 21.11 -2.63 26.25
N PHE A 362 20.25 -3.60 26.54
CA PHE A 362 19.45 -4.25 25.49
C PHE A 362 18.57 -3.25 24.73
N LYS A 363 18.17 -2.15 25.37
CA LYS A 363 17.38 -1.09 24.74
C LYS A 363 18.15 -0.42 23.59
N ASP A 364 19.44 -0.15 23.80
CA ASP A 364 20.28 0.52 22.81
C ASP A 364 20.66 -0.44 21.68
N VAL A 365 21.00 -1.69 22.02
CA VAL A 365 21.22 -2.76 21.03
C VAL A 365 19.98 -2.95 20.16
N LEU A 366 18.79 -3.02 20.76
CA LEU A 366 17.53 -3.14 20.01
C LEU A 366 17.31 -1.95 19.07
N ALA A 367 17.59 -0.72 19.51
CA ALA A 367 17.46 0.46 18.67
C ALA A 367 18.44 0.44 17.47
N GLU A 368 19.69 0.03 17.70
CA GLU A 368 20.70 -0.12 16.64
C GLU A 368 20.33 -1.22 15.64
N VAL A 369 19.88 -2.39 16.12
CA VAL A 369 19.42 -3.51 15.29
C VAL A 369 18.18 -3.11 14.48
N MET A 370 17.21 -2.41 15.10
CA MET A 370 16.04 -1.90 14.38
C MET A 370 16.43 -0.91 13.27
N ARG A 371 17.40 -0.03 13.54
CA ARG A 371 17.93 0.89 12.52
C ARG A 371 18.60 0.13 11.37
N GLU A 372 19.38 -0.90 11.67
CA GLU A 372 20.02 -1.77 10.67
C GLU A 372 18.97 -2.50 9.81
N LEU A 373 17.89 -2.99 10.42
CA LEU A 373 16.77 -3.64 9.72
C LEU A 373 15.85 -2.67 8.97
N GLY A 374 16.08 -1.35 9.09
CA GLY A 374 15.16 -0.32 8.59
C GLY A 374 13.77 -0.41 9.22
N ALA A 375 13.67 -0.94 10.45
CA ALA A 375 12.42 -1.13 11.17
C ALA A 375 12.05 0.13 11.99
N GLY A 376 10.81 0.59 11.84
CA GLY A 376 10.27 1.69 12.64
C GLY A 376 9.77 1.25 14.01
N GLU A 377 9.51 2.20 14.91
CA GLU A 377 9.01 1.95 16.28
C GLU A 377 7.74 1.06 16.31
N ALA A 378 6.89 1.11 15.29
CA ALA A 378 5.71 0.28 15.20
C ALA A 378 6.02 -1.23 15.26
N MET A 379 7.20 -1.65 14.79
CA MET A 379 7.64 -3.05 14.74
C MET A 379 8.41 -3.49 16.00
N LYS A 380 8.69 -2.58 16.93
CA LYS A 380 9.55 -2.82 18.09
C LYS A 380 9.12 -4.02 18.91
N GLU A 381 7.85 -4.08 19.29
CA GLU A 381 7.32 -5.15 20.12
C GLU A 381 7.36 -6.51 19.40
N ALA A 382 7.14 -6.52 18.08
CA ALA A 382 7.22 -7.74 17.28
C ALA A 382 8.66 -8.27 17.14
N LEU A 383 9.66 -7.39 17.10
CA LEU A 383 11.07 -7.78 16.96
C LEU A 383 11.76 -8.06 18.31
N ARG A 384 11.30 -7.43 19.39
CA ARG A 384 11.96 -7.43 20.69
C ARG A 384 12.36 -8.83 21.19
N ALA A 385 11.43 -9.78 21.16
CA ALA A 385 11.68 -11.14 21.66
C ALA A 385 12.70 -11.89 20.79
N ARG A 386 12.60 -11.75 19.46
CA ARG A 386 13.48 -12.40 18.48
C ARG A 386 14.89 -11.84 18.56
N VAL A 387 15.04 -10.52 18.59
CA VAL A 387 16.33 -9.83 18.77
C VAL A 387 16.97 -10.24 20.11
N LYS A 388 16.18 -10.34 21.19
CA LYS A 388 16.71 -10.80 22.48
C LYS A 388 17.27 -12.22 22.43
N GLY A 389 16.59 -13.12 21.70
CA GLY A 389 17.07 -14.48 21.46
C GLY A 389 18.42 -14.49 20.73
N GLU A 390 18.51 -13.78 19.61
CA GLU A 390 19.75 -13.71 18.82
C GLU A 390 20.91 -13.04 19.55
N VAL A 391 20.66 -12.00 20.34
CA VAL A 391 21.68 -11.39 21.21
C VAL A 391 22.22 -12.40 22.22
N ALA A 392 21.35 -13.19 22.85
CA ALA A 392 21.77 -14.22 23.78
C ALA A 392 22.59 -15.33 23.09
N THR A 393 22.21 -15.71 21.86
CA THR A 393 22.97 -16.67 21.04
C THR A 393 24.36 -16.12 20.69
N TYR A 394 24.45 -14.87 20.26
CA TYR A 394 25.71 -14.21 19.93
C TYR A 394 26.66 -14.16 21.14
N LEU A 395 26.17 -13.70 22.30
CA LEU A 395 27.00 -13.59 23.51
C LEU A 395 27.50 -14.96 23.98
N LYS A 396 26.66 -16.00 23.92
CA LYS A 396 27.09 -17.38 24.23
C LYS A 396 28.22 -17.87 23.32
N ARG A 397 28.18 -17.52 22.03
CA ARG A 397 29.19 -17.90 21.04
C ARG A 397 30.53 -17.21 21.32
N VAL A 398 30.52 -15.93 21.70
CA VAL A 398 31.75 -15.17 22.00
C VAL A 398 32.30 -15.52 23.39
N SER A 399 31.44 -15.86 24.36
CA SER A 399 31.86 -16.28 25.72
C SER A 399 32.28 -17.75 25.83
N SER A 400 32.10 -18.56 24.77
CA SER A 400 32.53 -19.96 24.74
C SER A 400 33.89 -20.00 24.03
N PRO A 401 35.00 -20.29 24.74
CA PRO A 401 36.34 -20.28 24.16
C PRO A 401 36.59 -21.33 23.08
#